data_AF-A0A973UM63-F1
#
_entry.id   AF-A0A973UM63-F1
#
_cell.length_a   1.000
_cell.length_b   1.000
_cell.length_c   1.000
_cell.angle_alpha   90.00
_cell.angle_beta   90.00
_cell.angle_gamma   90.00
#
_symmetry.space_group_name_H-M   'P 1'
#
loop_
_entity.id
_entity.type
_entity.pdbx_description
1 polymer ?
#
loop_
_entity_poly.entity_id
_entity_poly.type
_entity_poly.pdbx_seq_one_letter_code
_entity_poly.pdbx_strand_id
1 'polypeptide(L)'
;TRAVPRPEPAPEDSRPALPRAAARRLAMLLADRPGTAGGRRGTAPDLMELLPQWLASANDRGFAPPPQALPTLLDAARGRTDLRPAVLTFAGPRAVWLARLNPDWRFALRASPGGGTALPHLEDATEVQQLWQEGLFAERVALLSAIRAREPAAARELLTTTWATERAEDRLMFLDSLRTGLDADDEPFLEQALADRSRNVRATAAELLSALPGSALATRMAARAGTCVALDHTQRTPTIGVEAPHQCDAGMERDGVVPKAPAGRGERSWWFGQLVEATPLGAWPGRLGGRTPREIVALPVADDWQSDLHAAWCRAAVRQRDAEWARALLGAPSAPEAGGPGAVSLAERAKLLGTLGAAERAEWVAGFIATHGLSEAFQLLGVCAVPWAAPLGRAVVDALNIARDAGSYPWSFSGVMGLAERCLDPAEASRLDGLLAVPDEPEDASPGAGGYWAEAFQRLGTTLRLRAAMLDELETPGPDTPSDPRGAAT
;
A
#
# COMPACT_ATOMS: atom_id res chain seq x y z
N THR A 1 52.45 -21.06 4.95
CA THR A 1 51.09 -20.55 4.72
C THR A 1 50.56 -20.04 6.04
N ARG A 2 50.40 -18.72 6.22
CA ARG A 2 49.94 -18.14 7.49
C ARG A 2 48.45 -18.47 7.62
N ALA A 3 48.05 -19.18 8.68
CA ALA A 3 46.65 -19.53 8.89
C ALA A 3 45.82 -18.24 9.03
N VAL A 4 44.76 -18.11 8.23
CA VAL A 4 43.80 -17.01 8.35
C VAL A 4 43.12 -17.15 9.73
N PRO A 5 42.98 -16.07 10.52
CA PRO A 5 42.26 -16.13 11.78
C PRO A 5 40.84 -16.63 11.55
N ARG A 6 40.34 -17.47 12.47
CA ARG A 6 38.94 -17.95 12.40
C ARG A 6 38.00 -16.74 12.49
N PRO A 7 36.92 -16.71 11.70
CA PRO A 7 35.92 -15.66 11.83
C PRO A 7 35.30 -15.69 13.23
N GLU A 8 34.91 -14.53 13.73
CA GLU A 8 34.12 -14.44 14.96
C GLU A 8 32.84 -15.28 14.83
N PRO A 9 32.34 -15.88 15.93
CA PRO A 9 31.10 -16.64 15.90
C PRO A 9 29.93 -15.79 15.40
N ALA A 10 29.00 -16.43 14.67
CA ALA A 10 27.77 -15.78 14.26
C ALA A 10 26.91 -15.43 15.50
N PRO A 11 26.21 -14.30 15.51
CA PRO A 11 25.29 -13.96 16.59
C PRO A 11 24.19 -15.02 16.72
N GLU A 12 23.73 -15.21 17.96
CA GLU A 12 22.56 -16.04 18.23
C GLU A 12 21.29 -15.39 17.67
N ASP A 13 20.35 -16.23 17.25
CA ASP A 13 19.03 -15.81 16.78
C ASP A 13 18.02 -16.46 17.72
N SER A 14 17.37 -15.66 18.56
CA SER A 14 16.46 -16.12 19.61
C SER A 14 15.07 -16.49 19.09
N ARG A 15 14.81 -16.26 17.80
CA ARG A 15 13.54 -16.60 17.16
C ARG A 15 13.36 -18.12 17.04
N PRO A 16 12.10 -18.62 17.10
CA PRO A 16 11.81 -20.04 16.96
C PRO A 16 12.30 -20.60 15.63
N ALA A 17 12.81 -21.83 15.63
CA ALA A 17 13.22 -22.53 14.40
C ALA A 17 12.01 -22.90 13.54
N LEU A 18 12.18 -22.93 12.22
CA LEU A 18 11.15 -23.41 11.30
C LEU A 18 10.75 -24.88 11.57
N PRO A 19 9.46 -25.23 11.44
CA PRO A 19 9.04 -26.61 11.29
C PRO A 19 9.76 -27.31 10.13
N ARG A 20 10.06 -28.61 10.28
CA ARG A 20 10.81 -29.38 9.27
C ARG A 20 10.14 -29.39 7.89
N ALA A 21 8.81 -29.38 7.84
CA ALA A 21 8.07 -29.33 6.58
C ALA A 21 8.27 -27.98 5.87
N ALA A 22 8.10 -26.87 6.60
CA ALA A 22 8.37 -25.51 6.10
C ALA A 22 9.83 -25.32 5.67
N ALA A 23 10.81 -25.89 6.39
CA ALA A 23 12.22 -25.83 6.00
C ALA A 23 12.49 -26.56 4.67
N ARG A 24 11.87 -27.74 4.45
CA ARG A 24 11.95 -28.45 3.15
C ARG A 24 11.31 -27.64 2.03
N ARG A 25 10.17 -27.00 2.30
CA ARG A 25 9.48 -26.12 1.34
C ARG A 25 10.34 -24.95 0.92
N LEU A 26 10.97 -24.27 1.88
CA LEU A 26 11.91 -23.19 1.58
C LEU A 26 13.04 -23.67 0.67
N ALA A 27 13.63 -24.84 0.94
CA ALA A 27 14.68 -25.40 0.09
C ALA A 27 14.19 -25.67 -1.35
N MET A 28 12.95 -26.17 -1.52
CA MET A 28 12.35 -26.35 -2.85
C MET A 28 12.14 -25.02 -3.59
N LEU A 29 11.60 -24.00 -2.90
CA LEU A 29 11.37 -22.68 -3.47
C LEU A 29 12.68 -22.00 -3.90
N LEU A 30 13.77 -22.20 -3.15
CA LEU A 30 15.09 -21.64 -3.46
C LEU A 30 15.85 -22.43 -4.54
N ALA A 31 15.51 -23.70 -4.75
CA ALA A 31 16.13 -24.54 -5.77
C ALA A 31 15.63 -24.21 -7.18
N ASP A 32 14.41 -23.69 -7.30
CA ASP A 32 13.87 -23.18 -8.57
C ASP A 32 14.63 -21.90 -8.96
N ARG A 33 15.38 -21.92 -10.07
CA ARG A 33 16.22 -20.79 -10.51
C ARG A 33 15.69 -20.17 -11.80
N PRO A 34 15.72 -18.84 -11.96
CA PRO A 34 15.34 -18.19 -13.21
C PRO A 34 16.28 -18.61 -14.34
N GLY A 35 15.73 -19.25 -15.37
CA GLY A 35 16.46 -19.62 -16.59
C GLY A 35 16.27 -21.06 -17.09
N THR A 36 15.63 -21.95 -16.33
CA THR A 36 15.31 -23.33 -16.78
C THR A 36 13.96 -23.44 -17.50
N ALA A 37 13.10 -22.42 -17.41
CA ALA A 37 11.77 -22.39 -18.04
C ALA A 37 11.69 -21.34 -19.16
N GLY A 38 12.45 -21.54 -20.24
CA GLY A 38 12.31 -20.80 -21.51
C GLY A 38 11.18 -21.33 -22.39
N GLY A 39 10.09 -21.84 -21.80
CA GLY A 39 8.99 -22.51 -22.51
C GLY A 39 7.61 -21.94 -22.16
N ARG A 40 6.62 -22.31 -22.97
CA ARG A 40 5.18 -22.03 -22.75
C ARG A 40 4.82 -22.28 -21.28
N ARG A 41 4.14 -21.33 -20.61
CA ARG A 41 3.62 -21.53 -19.25
C ARG A 41 2.67 -22.74 -19.25
N GLY A 42 3.12 -23.85 -18.68
CA GLY A 42 2.33 -25.06 -18.53
C GLY A 42 1.38 -25.00 -17.34
N THR A 43 1.00 -26.18 -16.84
CA THR A 43 0.11 -26.38 -15.68
C THR A 43 0.83 -26.28 -14.34
N ALA A 44 2.17 -26.22 -14.35
CA ALA A 44 2.98 -26.14 -13.13
C ALA A 44 2.91 -24.72 -12.50
N PRO A 45 2.84 -24.62 -11.16
CA PRO A 45 2.96 -23.35 -10.45
C PRO A 45 4.28 -22.64 -10.70
N ASP A 46 4.26 -21.31 -10.71
CA ASP A 46 5.48 -20.51 -10.69
C ASP A 46 5.99 -20.39 -9.25
N LEU A 47 6.94 -21.27 -8.88
CA LEU A 47 7.48 -21.32 -7.52
C LEU A 47 8.25 -20.03 -7.16
N MET A 48 8.78 -19.31 -8.15
CA MET A 48 9.46 -18.04 -7.92
C MET A 48 8.52 -16.94 -7.44
N GLU A 49 7.27 -16.95 -7.88
CA GLU A 49 6.25 -15.99 -7.42
C GLU A 49 5.71 -16.32 -6.01
N LEU A 50 6.00 -17.52 -5.48
CA LEU A 50 5.57 -17.97 -4.16
C LEU A 50 6.56 -17.68 -3.04
N LEU A 51 7.85 -17.52 -3.35
CA LEU A 51 8.88 -17.19 -2.36
C LEU A 51 8.58 -15.89 -1.57
N PRO A 52 8.18 -14.76 -2.18
CA PRO A 52 7.81 -13.56 -1.43
C PRO A 52 6.71 -13.81 -0.39
N GLN A 53 5.67 -14.57 -0.76
CA GLN A 53 4.52 -14.86 0.11
C GLN A 53 4.90 -15.80 1.25
N TRP A 54 5.75 -16.79 0.97
CA TRP A 54 6.29 -17.68 1.99
C TRP A 54 7.11 -16.90 3.02
N LEU A 55 8.00 -16.02 2.57
CA LEU A 55 8.84 -15.18 3.43
C LEU A 55 8.00 -14.24 4.30
N ALA A 56 6.97 -13.61 3.73
CA ALA A 56 6.02 -12.79 4.50
C ALA A 56 5.36 -13.61 5.62
N SER A 57 4.80 -14.78 5.28
CA SER A 57 4.13 -15.67 6.24
C SER A 57 5.05 -16.18 7.36
N ALA A 58 6.33 -16.43 7.05
CA ALA A 58 7.33 -16.86 8.02
C ALA A 58 7.80 -15.70 8.92
N ASN A 59 7.94 -14.49 8.37
CA ASN A 59 8.29 -13.28 9.12
C ASN A 59 7.17 -12.86 10.08
N ASP A 60 5.91 -12.90 9.64
CA ASP A 60 4.75 -12.56 10.48
C ASP A 60 4.64 -13.47 11.70
N ARG A 61 5.04 -14.74 11.54
CA ARG A 61 5.11 -15.74 12.63
C ARG A 61 6.43 -15.69 13.41
N GLY A 62 7.37 -14.83 13.02
CA GLY A 62 8.61 -14.58 13.74
C GLY A 62 9.63 -15.71 13.69
N PHE A 63 9.63 -16.58 12.67
CA PHE A 63 10.57 -17.71 12.60
C PHE A 63 12.00 -17.31 12.21
N ALA A 64 12.97 -18.08 12.68
CA ALA A 64 14.37 -18.06 12.24
C ALA A 64 14.61 -19.05 11.08
N PRO A 65 15.49 -18.71 10.13
CA PRO A 65 15.86 -19.58 9.02
C PRO A 65 16.77 -20.72 9.50
N PRO A 66 16.71 -21.89 8.83
CA PRO A 66 17.74 -22.90 8.95
C PRO A 66 19.09 -22.29 8.57
N PRO A 67 20.15 -22.41 9.40
CA PRO A 67 21.44 -21.78 9.13
C PRO A 67 22.02 -22.13 7.76
N GLN A 68 21.76 -23.34 7.28
CA GLN A 68 22.26 -23.86 6.00
C GLN A 68 21.56 -23.22 4.80
N ALA A 69 20.38 -22.63 4.97
CA ALA A 69 19.63 -21.98 3.90
C ALA A 69 20.06 -20.52 3.66
N LEU A 70 20.78 -19.90 4.61
CA LEU A 70 21.16 -18.48 4.56
C LEU A 70 21.95 -18.09 3.30
N PRO A 71 22.97 -18.85 2.84
CA PRO A 71 23.69 -18.50 1.61
C PRO A 71 22.76 -18.42 0.38
N THR A 72 21.89 -19.42 0.22
CA THR A 72 20.96 -19.48 -0.92
C THR A 72 19.89 -18.40 -0.84
N LEU A 73 19.41 -18.06 0.36
CA LEU A 73 18.52 -16.91 0.58
C LEU A 73 19.18 -15.59 0.17
N LEU A 74 20.43 -15.37 0.56
CA LEU A 74 21.18 -14.16 0.21
C LEU A 74 21.48 -14.09 -1.29
N ASP A 75 21.78 -15.22 -1.94
CA ASP A 75 21.93 -15.28 -3.40
C ASP A 75 20.62 -14.98 -4.13
N ALA A 76 19.48 -15.47 -3.63
CA ALA A 76 18.17 -15.13 -4.19
C ALA A 76 17.89 -13.62 -4.09
N ALA A 77 18.14 -13.00 -2.93
CA ALA A 77 18.00 -11.56 -2.73
C ALA A 77 19.04 -10.70 -3.48
N ARG A 78 20.19 -11.29 -3.84
CA ARG A 78 21.16 -10.66 -4.74
C ARG A 78 20.54 -10.51 -6.14
N GLY A 79 19.96 -11.58 -6.67
CA GLY A 79 19.36 -11.63 -8.00
C GLY A 79 18.01 -10.90 -8.10
N ARG A 80 17.28 -10.78 -6.99
CA ARG A 80 15.95 -10.14 -6.90
C ARG A 80 15.91 -9.06 -5.84
N THR A 81 16.04 -7.80 -6.26
CA THR A 81 16.09 -6.64 -5.37
C THR A 81 14.81 -6.44 -4.56
N ASP A 82 13.66 -6.83 -5.11
CA ASP A 82 12.33 -6.81 -4.49
C ASP A 82 12.26 -7.71 -3.24
N LEU A 83 13.01 -8.82 -3.22
CA LEU A 83 13.01 -9.76 -2.09
C LEU A 83 13.87 -9.31 -0.92
N ARG A 84 14.78 -8.34 -1.11
CA ARG A 84 15.79 -7.98 -0.11
C ARG A 84 15.20 -7.64 1.25
N PRO A 85 14.16 -6.79 1.39
CA PRO A 85 13.62 -6.47 2.70
C PRO A 85 13.12 -7.71 3.44
N ALA A 86 12.27 -8.52 2.79
CA ALA A 86 11.70 -9.73 3.39
C ALA A 86 12.78 -10.78 3.72
N VAL A 87 13.77 -10.96 2.85
CA VAL A 87 14.88 -11.88 3.07
C VAL A 87 15.76 -11.41 4.22
N LEU A 88 16.03 -10.11 4.36
CA LEU A 88 16.87 -9.61 5.45
C LEU A 88 16.17 -9.68 6.81
N THR A 89 14.88 -9.35 6.85
CA THR A 89 14.04 -9.58 8.05
C THR A 89 14.07 -11.05 8.44
N PHE A 90 13.90 -11.96 7.47
CA PHE A 90 13.92 -13.39 7.75
C PHE A 90 15.31 -13.87 8.16
N ALA A 91 16.35 -13.50 7.43
CA ALA A 91 17.73 -13.92 7.64
C ALA A 91 18.33 -13.42 8.97
N GLY A 92 17.79 -12.33 9.51
CA GLY A 92 18.12 -11.83 10.85
C GLY A 92 19.59 -11.43 11.01
N PRO A 93 20.12 -11.47 12.26
CA PRO A 93 21.45 -10.94 12.55
C PRO A 93 22.57 -11.75 11.85
N ARG A 94 22.32 -13.02 11.52
CA ARG A 94 23.28 -13.89 10.80
C ARG A 94 23.50 -13.46 9.35
N ALA A 95 22.54 -12.75 8.74
CA ALA A 95 22.68 -12.19 7.40
C ALA A 95 23.83 -11.19 7.31
N VAL A 96 23.89 -10.28 8.29
CA VAL A 96 24.93 -9.24 8.40
C VAL A 96 26.28 -9.88 8.65
N TRP A 97 26.34 -10.89 9.53
CA TRP A 97 27.56 -11.64 9.80
C TRP A 97 28.10 -12.33 8.53
N LEU A 98 27.25 -13.06 7.79
CA LEU A 98 27.64 -13.70 6.52
C LEU A 98 28.07 -12.69 5.46
N ALA A 99 27.39 -11.55 5.37
CA ALA A 99 27.69 -10.52 4.37
C ALA A 99 29.04 -9.81 4.58
N ARG A 100 29.60 -9.84 5.80
CA ARG A 100 30.98 -9.39 6.05
C ARG A 100 32.03 -10.35 5.48
N LEU A 101 31.67 -11.62 5.29
CA LEU A 101 32.57 -12.67 4.80
C LEU A 101 32.49 -12.85 3.28
N ASN A 102 31.44 -12.35 2.62
CA ASN A 102 31.24 -12.47 1.18
C ASN A 102 30.85 -11.13 0.53
N PRO A 103 31.72 -10.53 -0.32
CA PRO A 103 31.45 -9.26 -1.01
C PRO A 103 30.16 -9.25 -1.85
N ASP A 104 29.73 -10.41 -2.33
CA ASP A 104 28.54 -10.56 -3.15
C ASP A 104 27.24 -10.25 -2.40
N TRP A 105 27.26 -10.36 -1.07
CA TRP A 105 26.11 -10.10 -0.19
C TRP A 105 26.17 -8.74 0.50
N ARG A 106 27.04 -7.83 0.04
CA ARG A 106 27.22 -6.48 0.61
C ARG A 106 25.94 -5.65 0.62
N PHE A 107 24.90 -6.03 -0.13
CA PHE A 107 23.58 -5.39 -0.04
C PHE A 107 22.94 -5.60 1.34
N ALA A 108 23.18 -6.74 2.01
CA ALA A 108 22.66 -7.01 3.35
C ALA A 108 23.23 -6.02 4.39
N LEU A 109 24.48 -5.59 4.18
CA LEU A 109 25.12 -4.55 4.99
C LEU A 109 24.53 -3.15 4.74
N ARG A 110 23.84 -2.93 3.61
CA ARG A 110 23.24 -1.64 3.23
C ARG A 110 21.73 -1.57 3.49
N ALA A 111 21.08 -2.73 3.59
CA ALA A 111 19.62 -2.85 3.58
C ALA A 111 19.04 -3.36 4.91
N SER A 112 19.85 -3.65 5.93
CA SER A 112 19.37 -3.48 7.30
C SER A 112 18.85 -2.04 7.45
N PRO A 113 17.79 -1.79 8.23
CA PRO A 113 17.58 -0.45 8.79
C PRO A 113 18.88 -0.10 9.52
N GLY A 114 19.67 0.79 8.93
CA GLY A 114 21.07 0.97 9.32
C GLY A 114 22.11 0.42 8.33
N GLY A 115 21.93 0.70 7.04
CA GLY A 115 23.00 0.61 6.03
C GLY A 115 24.18 1.56 6.26
N GLY A 116 24.08 2.45 7.24
CA GLY A 116 25.12 2.60 8.25
C GLY A 116 24.48 2.41 9.63
N THR A 117 25.20 1.72 10.52
CA THR A 117 24.85 1.42 11.94
C THR A 117 23.39 1.03 12.24
N ALA A 118 23.17 -0.20 12.74
CA ALA A 118 21.88 -0.63 13.29
C ALA A 118 21.20 0.51 14.07
N LEU A 119 19.92 0.77 13.79
CA LEU A 119 19.18 1.77 14.56
C LEU A 119 19.31 1.44 16.05
N PRO A 120 19.61 2.44 16.89
CA PRO A 120 19.80 2.21 18.31
C PRO A 120 18.52 1.66 18.93
N HIS A 121 18.67 1.03 20.09
CA HIS A 121 17.50 0.70 20.89
C HIS A 121 16.82 2.02 21.25
N LEU A 122 15.56 2.20 20.88
CA LEU A 122 14.88 3.50 20.98
C LEU A 122 14.71 3.99 22.43
N GLU A 123 14.86 3.10 23.42
CA GLU A 123 14.85 3.45 24.85
C GLU A 123 16.22 3.99 25.32
N ASP A 124 17.29 3.82 24.54
CA ASP A 124 18.60 4.43 24.82
C ASP A 124 18.67 5.86 24.23
N ALA A 125 18.29 6.84 25.05
CA ALA A 125 18.31 8.25 24.67
C ALA A 125 19.70 8.74 24.23
N THR A 126 20.79 8.12 24.71
CA THR A 126 22.15 8.55 24.36
C THR A 126 22.49 8.13 22.94
N GLU A 127 22.22 6.88 22.58
CA GLU A 127 22.48 6.38 21.23
C GLU A 127 21.54 7.04 20.20
N VAL A 128 20.27 7.27 20.57
CA VAL A 128 19.30 8.02 19.75
C VAL A 128 19.82 9.43 19.47
N GLN A 129 20.26 10.16 20.50
CA GLN A 129 20.79 11.51 20.33
C GLN A 129 22.07 11.51 19.50
N GLN A 130 22.97 10.54 19.72
CA GLN A 130 24.20 10.43 18.95
C GLN A 130 23.91 10.21 17.47
N LEU A 131 23.04 9.25 17.12
CA LEU A 131 22.67 9.00 15.74
C LEU A 131 21.93 10.19 15.12
N TRP A 132 21.11 10.92 15.90
CA TRP A 132 20.45 12.12 15.40
C TRP A 132 21.43 13.25 15.03
N GLN A 133 22.49 13.43 15.82
CA GLN A 133 23.48 14.50 15.61
C GLN A 133 24.57 14.14 14.59
N GLU A 134 25.06 12.91 14.62
CA GLU A 134 26.24 12.46 13.87
C GLU A 134 25.86 11.60 12.65
N GLY A 135 24.64 11.05 12.64
CA GLY A 135 24.19 10.12 11.62
C GLY A 135 24.01 10.75 10.25
N LEU A 136 24.14 9.91 9.23
CA LEU A 136 23.80 10.27 7.86
C LEU A 136 22.31 10.60 7.75
N PHE A 137 21.98 11.44 6.79
CA PHE A 137 20.59 11.87 6.56
C PHE A 137 19.58 10.71 6.48
N ALA A 138 19.92 9.65 5.75
CA ALA A 138 19.04 8.47 5.63
C ALA A 138 18.84 7.74 6.97
N GLU A 139 19.86 7.71 7.83
CA GLU A 139 19.80 7.12 9.17
C GLU A 139 18.91 7.98 10.08
N ARG A 140 19.05 9.31 10.00
CA ARG A 140 18.22 10.26 10.74
C ARG A 140 16.74 10.16 10.34
N VAL A 141 16.42 10.05 9.04
CA VAL A 141 15.04 9.85 8.57
C VAL A 141 14.49 8.50 9.06
N ALA A 142 15.29 7.44 9.00
CA ALA A 142 14.88 6.13 9.49
C ALA A 142 14.64 6.12 11.01
N LEU A 143 15.52 6.77 11.78
CA LEU A 143 15.38 6.95 13.23
C LEU A 143 14.11 7.75 13.56
N LEU A 144 13.92 8.90 12.92
CA LEU A 144 12.74 9.75 13.15
C LEU A 144 11.45 8.99 12.82
N SER A 145 11.42 8.24 11.72
CA SER A 145 10.28 7.40 11.33
C SER A 145 10.00 6.29 12.36
N ALA A 146 11.06 5.66 12.90
CA ALA A 146 10.94 4.62 13.90
C ALA A 146 10.42 5.15 15.25
N ILE A 147 10.93 6.30 15.71
CA ILE A 147 10.43 6.98 16.92
C ILE A 147 8.98 7.39 16.69
N ARG A 148 8.67 8.01 15.54
CA ARG A 148 7.33 8.51 15.21
C ARG A 148 6.27 7.42 15.24
N ALA A 149 6.60 6.20 14.80
CA ALA A 149 5.69 5.07 14.83
C ALA A 149 5.32 4.58 16.25
N ARG A 150 6.12 4.94 17.28
CA ARG A 150 5.91 4.54 18.68
C ARG A 150 5.45 5.71 19.55
N GLU A 151 6.17 6.82 19.48
CA GLU A 151 6.01 8.01 20.31
C GLU A 151 6.00 9.27 19.42
N PRO A 152 4.83 9.64 18.88
CA PRO A 152 4.67 10.79 17.98
C PRO A 152 5.26 12.10 18.54
N ALA A 153 5.04 12.37 19.82
CA ALA A 153 5.53 13.55 20.51
C ALA A 153 7.07 13.60 20.58
N ALA A 154 7.73 12.50 20.95
CA ALA A 154 9.18 12.43 21.06
C ALA A 154 9.87 12.68 19.71
N ALA A 155 9.31 12.16 18.61
CA ALA A 155 9.82 12.43 17.27
C ALA A 155 9.72 13.93 16.90
N ARG A 156 8.58 14.57 17.21
CA ARG A 156 8.38 16.01 16.97
C ARG A 156 9.35 16.85 17.81
N GLU A 157 9.54 16.51 19.07
CA GLU A 157 10.50 17.19 19.95
C GLU A 157 11.92 17.06 19.41
N LEU A 158 12.35 15.85 19.03
CA LEU A 158 13.66 15.60 18.44
C LEU A 158 13.87 16.42 17.17
N LEU A 159 12.89 16.43 16.24
CA LEU A 159 12.96 17.22 15.01
C LEU A 159 13.06 18.72 15.28
N THR A 160 12.32 19.21 16.28
CA THR A 160 12.32 20.63 16.66
C THR A 160 13.71 21.12 17.07
N THR A 161 14.53 20.24 17.68
CA THR A 161 15.88 20.61 18.16
C THR A 161 16.83 21.08 17.07
N THR A 162 16.71 20.56 15.83
CA THR A 162 17.62 20.90 14.73
C THR A 162 16.94 21.60 13.56
N TRP A 163 15.61 21.76 13.58
CA TRP A 163 14.82 22.29 12.46
C TRP A 163 15.36 23.60 11.87
N ALA A 164 15.79 24.55 12.72
CA ALA A 164 16.30 25.84 12.27
C ALA A 164 17.63 25.74 11.50
N THR A 165 18.42 24.68 11.73
CA THR A 165 19.73 24.47 11.10
C THR A 165 19.69 23.55 9.89
N GLU A 166 18.61 22.79 9.71
CA GLU A 166 18.45 21.86 8.59
C GLU A 166 18.34 22.58 7.23
N ARG A 167 18.80 21.91 6.17
CA ARG A 167 18.63 22.40 4.80
C ARG A 167 17.17 22.25 4.36
N ALA A 168 16.77 22.98 3.33
CA ALA A 168 15.38 22.96 2.86
C ALA A 168 14.91 21.58 2.37
N GLU A 169 15.79 20.82 1.71
CA GLU A 169 15.51 19.46 1.24
C GLU A 169 15.38 18.49 2.42
N ASP A 170 16.28 18.58 3.41
CA ASP A 170 16.24 17.72 4.59
C ASP A 170 14.96 17.98 5.42
N ARG A 171 14.61 19.25 5.62
CA ARG A 171 13.36 19.67 6.26
C ARG A 171 12.12 19.10 5.59
N LEU A 172 12.10 19.08 4.26
CA LEU A 172 10.98 18.51 3.50
C LEU A 172 10.79 17.02 3.83
N MET A 173 11.87 16.25 3.85
CA MET A 173 11.81 14.80 4.12
C MET A 173 11.51 14.49 5.60
N PHE A 174 12.05 15.27 6.54
CA PHE A 174 11.69 15.13 7.95
C PHE A 174 10.22 15.48 8.21
N LEU A 175 9.72 16.54 7.56
CA LEU A 175 8.32 16.93 7.63
C LEU A 175 7.40 15.84 7.06
N ASP A 176 7.79 15.21 5.95
CA ASP A 176 7.06 14.07 5.37
C ASP A 176 6.93 12.88 6.33
N SER A 177 7.92 12.69 7.21
CA SER A 177 7.90 11.62 8.23
C SER A 177 6.77 11.80 9.25
N LEU A 178 6.27 13.03 9.47
CA LEU A 178 5.17 13.32 10.40
C LEU A 178 3.80 12.81 9.91
N ARG A 179 3.67 12.41 8.63
CA ARG A 179 2.44 11.79 8.09
C ARG A 179 2.01 10.56 8.90
N THR A 180 2.99 9.80 9.39
CA THR A 180 2.74 8.65 10.26
C THR A 180 2.33 9.14 11.64
N GLY A 181 1.17 8.71 12.13
CA GLY A 181 0.69 9.12 13.46
C GLY A 181 0.39 10.61 13.59
N LEU A 182 0.13 11.33 12.48
CA LEU A 182 -0.23 12.74 12.47
C LEU A 182 -1.40 13.02 13.43
N ASP A 183 -1.22 13.97 14.34
CA ASP A 183 -2.20 14.33 15.37
C ASP A 183 -2.29 15.84 15.58
N ALA A 184 -3.22 16.28 16.43
CA ALA A 184 -3.47 17.69 16.70
C ALA A 184 -2.28 18.38 17.43
N ASP A 185 -1.45 17.64 18.16
CA ASP A 185 -0.32 18.21 18.87
C ASP A 185 0.83 18.57 17.92
N ASP A 186 0.79 18.11 16.67
CA ASP A 186 1.72 18.53 15.62
C ASP A 186 1.41 19.94 15.08
N GLU A 187 0.19 20.45 15.28
CA GLU A 187 -0.25 21.72 14.70
C GLU A 187 0.69 22.91 14.99
N PRO A 188 1.15 23.16 16.23
CA PRO A 188 2.05 24.28 16.50
C PRO A 188 3.36 24.23 15.71
N PHE A 189 3.93 23.03 15.54
CA PHE A 189 5.15 22.83 14.74
C PHE A 189 4.87 23.02 13.25
N LEU A 190 3.73 22.52 12.76
CA LEU A 190 3.36 22.66 11.36
C LEU A 190 3.02 24.11 10.98
N GLU A 191 2.39 24.89 11.87
CA GLU A 191 2.16 26.33 11.66
C GLU A 191 3.50 27.10 11.63
N GLN A 192 4.50 26.69 12.40
CA GLN A 192 5.87 27.22 12.25
C GLN A 192 6.46 26.86 10.87
N ALA A 193 6.31 25.61 10.42
CA ALA A 193 6.78 25.17 9.10
C ALA A 193 5.99 25.81 7.94
N LEU A 194 4.76 26.26 8.16
CA LEU A 194 3.97 27.02 7.18
C LEU A 194 4.58 28.40 6.89
N ALA A 195 5.39 28.94 7.80
CA ALA A 195 6.15 30.18 7.61
C ALA A 195 7.55 29.97 7.01
N ASP A 196 7.88 28.75 6.56
CA ASP A 196 9.23 28.43 6.06
C ASP A 196 9.59 29.23 4.79
N ARG A 197 10.87 29.56 4.62
CA ARG A 197 11.39 30.21 3.39
C ARG A 197 11.20 29.35 2.13
N SER A 198 11.26 28.03 2.26
CA SER A 198 11.13 27.08 1.14
C SER A 198 9.66 26.86 0.78
N ARG A 199 9.32 27.08 -0.48
CA ARG A 199 7.96 26.84 -0.99
C ARG A 199 7.52 25.38 -0.80
N ASN A 200 8.40 24.41 -1.00
CA ASN A 200 8.05 22.98 -0.89
C ASN A 200 7.78 22.59 0.58
N VAL A 201 8.53 23.17 1.52
CA VAL A 201 8.30 22.96 2.96
C VAL A 201 6.95 23.56 3.36
N ARG A 202 6.64 24.80 2.96
CA ARG A 202 5.33 25.41 3.22
C ARG A 202 4.17 24.60 2.64
N ALA A 203 4.31 24.13 1.39
CA ALA A 203 3.28 23.34 0.73
C ALA A 203 3.02 22.02 1.48
N THR A 204 4.07 21.34 1.94
CA THR A 204 3.94 20.10 2.72
C THR A 204 3.34 20.36 4.10
N ALA A 205 3.74 21.45 4.76
CA ALA A 205 3.14 21.86 6.05
C ALA A 205 1.65 22.16 5.90
N ALA A 206 1.26 22.91 4.86
CA ALA A 206 -0.13 23.19 4.55
C ALA A 206 -0.93 21.92 4.26
N GLU A 207 -0.34 20.97 3.54
CA GLU A 207 -0.96 19.67 3.25
C GLU A 207 -1.22 18.87 4.54
N LEU A 208 -0.23 18.80 5.45
CA LEU A 208 -0.38 18.12 6.74
C LEU A 208 -1.41 18.82 7.63
N LEU A 209 -1.38 20.15 7.71
CA LEU A 209 -2.40 20.92 8.44
C LEU A 209 -3.81 20.70 7.88
N SER A 210 -3.94 20.57 6.55
CA SER A 210 -5.22 20.28 5.89
C SER A 210 -5.71 18.85 6.14
N ALA A 211 -4.84 17.95 6.58
CA ALA A 211 -5.21 16.61 7.03
C ALA A 211 -5.70 16.58 8.49
N LEU A 212 -5.57 17.70 9.21
CA LEU A 212 -6.06 17.89 10.58
C LEU A 212 -7.33 18.77 10.54
N PRO A 213 -8.55 18.19 10.62
CA PRO A 213 -9.80 18.94 10.46
C PRO A 213 -9.99 20.07 11.49
N GLY A 214 -9.38 19.94 12.67
CA GLY A 214 -9.43 20.92 13.75
C GLY A 214 -8.41 22.06 13.64
N SER A 215 -7.50 22.04 12.65
CA SER A 215 -6.44 23.03 12.57
C SER A 215 -6.94 24.43 12.23
N ALA A 216 -6.18 25.44 12.63
CA ALA A 216 -6.44 26.83 12.28
C ALA A 216 -6.42 27.04 10.76
N LEU A 217 -5.52 26.37 10.03
CA LEU A 217 -5.49 26.39 8.57
C LEU A 217 -6.77 25.79 7.98
N ALA A 218 -7.20 24.63 8.45
CA ALA A 218 -8.45 23.98 8.04
C ALA A 218 -9.66 24.91 8.24
N THR A 219 -9.71 25.63 9.37
CA THR A 219 -10.75 26.63 9.65
C THR A 219 -10.72 27.79 8.65
N ARG A 220 -9.53 28.32 8.33
CA ARG A 220 -9.36 29.37 7.31
C ARG A 220 -9.76 28.87 5.91
N MET A 221 -9.45 27.62 5.57
CA MET A 221 -9.87 27.00 4.30
C MET A 221 -11.39 26.85 4.22
N ALA A 222 -12.04 26.37 5.28
CA ALA A 222 -13.49 26.27 5.34
C ALA A 222 -14.20 27.61 5.17
N ALA A 223 -13.65 28.69 5.74
CA ALA A 223 -14.18 30.03 5.55
C ALA A 223 -14.08 30.48 4.07
N ARG A 224 -12.93 30.28 3.42
CA ARG A 224 -12.72 30.64 2.01
C ARG A 224 -13.53 29.77 1.04
N ALA A 225 -13.50 28.45 1.19
CA ALA A 225 -14.33 27.55 0.38
C ALA A 225 -15.82 27.83 0.57
N GLY A 226 -16.19 28.31 1.77
CA GLY A 226 -17.53 28.76 2.07
C GLY A 226 -18.00 30.02 1.36
N THR A 227 -17.10 30.89 0.92
CA THR A 227 -17.49 32.00 0.03
C THR A 227 -17.63 31.54 -1.42
N CYS A 228 -17.03 30.40 -1.77
CA CYS A 228 -17.05 29.86 -3.12
C CYS A 228 -18.21 28.91 -3.39
N VAL A 229 -18.68 28.18 -2.37
CA VAL A 229 -19.70 27.14 -2.55
C VAL A 229 -20.92 27.47 -1.72
N ALA A 230 -22.05 27.64 -2.39
CA ALA A 230 -23.34 27.95 -1.78
C ALA A 230 -24.43 27.05 -2.34
N LEU A 231 -25.47 26.84 -1.54
CA LEU A 231 -26.67 26.14 -2.00
C LEU A 231 -27.69 27.15 -2.50
N ASP A 232 -28.02 27.08 -3.78
CA ASP A 232 -29.09 27.85 -4.39
C ASP A 232 -30.43 27.13 -4.20
N HIS A 233 -31.39 27.85 -3.61
CA HIS A 233 -32.75 27.38 -3.32
C HIS A 233 -33.80 27.98 -4.26
N THR A 234 -33.39 28.81 -5.23
CA THR A 234 -34.33 29.45 -6.16
C THR A 234 -34.94 28.46 -7.14
N GLN A 235 -34.23 27.36 -7.43
CA GLN A 235 -34.73 26.27 -8.26
C GLN A 235 -35.50 25.23 -7.45
N ARG A 236 -36.40 24.49 -8.13
CA ARG A 236 -37.21 23.43 -7.51
C ARG A 236 -36.35 22.33 -6.87
N THR A 237 -35.21 22.04 -7.50
CA THR A 237 -34.17 21.17 -6.94
C THR A 237 -33.05 22.09 -6.43
N PRO A 238 -32.65 22.00 -5.16
CA PRO A 238 -31.50 22.74 -4.66
C PRO A 238 -30.25 22.40 -5.48
N THR A 239 -29.52 23.44 -5.91
CA THR A 239 -28.35 23.30 -6.79
C THR A 239 -27.15 23.95 -6.12
N ILE A 240 -25.98 23.32 -6.22
CA ILE A 240 -24.74 23.91 -5.74
C ILE A 240 -24.28 24.96 -6.75
N GLY A 241 -24.23 26.22 -6.31
CA GLY A 241 -23.58 27.31 -7.02
C GLY A 241 -22.11 27.41 -6.63
N VAL A 242 -21.24 27.66 -7.62
CA VAL A 242 -19.80 27.83 -7.42
C VAL A 242 -19.35 29.19 -7.94
N GLU A 243 -18.85 30.04 -7.03
CA GLU A 243 -18.15 31.28 -7.35
C GLU A 243 -16.66 31.12 -7.03
N ALA A 244 -15.88 30.70 -8.04
CA ALA A 244 -14.45 30.50 -7.87
C ALA A 244 -13.72 31.83 -7.57
N PRO A 245 -12.59 31.81 -6.82
CA PRO A 245 -11.84 33.02 -6.50
C PRO A 245 -11.42 33.79 -7.76
N HIS A 246 -11.48 35.13 -7.73
CA HIS A 246 -11.00 35.98 -8.84
C HIS A 246 -9.48 36.19 -8.82
N GLN A 247 -8.84 35.99 -7.67
CA GLN A 247 -7.41 36.13 -7.49
C GLN A 247 -6.91 35.20 -6.37
N CYS A 248 -5.62 34.85 -6.42
CA CYS A 248 -4.92 34.24 -5.29
C CYS A 248 -4.27 35.36 -4.46
N ASP A 249 -4.79 35.62 -3.26
CA ASP A 249 -4.23 36.64 -2.37
C ASP A 249 -3.03 36.13 -1.55
N ALA A 250 -2.31 37.05 -0.89
CA ALA A 250 -1.14 36.71 -0.09
C ALA A 250 -1.46 35.79 1.11
N GLY A 251 -2.70 35.82 1.62
CA GLY A 251 -3.15 34.92 2.68
C GLY A 251 -3.36 33.50 2.16
N MET A 252 -3.90 33.35 0.96
CA MET A 252 -4.03 32.06 0.26
C MET A 252 -2.64 31.46 -0.01
N GLU A 253 -1.70 32.27 -0.51
CA GLU A 253 -0.32 31.83 -0.73
C GLU A 253 0.39 31.39 0.56
N ARG A 254 0.19 32.14 1.64
CA ARG A 254 0.70 31.78 2.97
C ARG A 254 0.15 30.43 3.42
N ASP A 255 -1.14 30.19 3.20
CA ASP A 255 -1.81 28.95 3.56
C ASP A 255 -1.59 27.80 2.56
N GLY A 256 -0.60 27.94 1.65
CA GLY A 256 -0.15 26.86 0.77
C GLY A 256 -0.87 26.78 -0.58
N VAL A 257 -1.79 27.70 -0.90
CA VAL A 257 -2.40 27.76 -2.23
C VAL A 257 -1.35 28.21 -3.24
N VAL A 258 -1.16 27.40 -4.27
CA VAL A 258 -0.22 27.70 -5.36
C VAL A 258 -0.88 28.67 -6.35
N PRO A 259 -0.30 29.86 -6.61
CA PRO A 259 -0.89 30.83 -7.55
C PRO A 259 -0.87 30.36 -8.99
N LYS A 260 0.27 29.85 -9.46
CA LYS A 260 0.45 29.50 -10.87
C LYS A 260 -0.19 28.15 -11.18
N ALA A 261 -1.23 28.16 -12.02
CA ALA A 261 -1.85 26.94 -12.50
C ALA A 261 -0.92 26.14 -13.43
N PRO A 262 -1.02 24.79 -13.44
CA PRO A 262 -0.39 23.96 -14.46
C PRO A 262 -0.90 24.29 -15.88
N ALA A 263 -0.10 23.97 -16.89
CA ALA A 263 -0.49 24.18 -18.28
C ALA A 263 -1.80 23.43 -18.61
N GLY A 264 -2.74 24.11 -19.27
CA GLY A 264 -4.03 23.53 -19.66
C GLY A 264 -5.13 23.59 -18.59
N ARG A 265 -4.87 24.13 -17.39
CA ARG A 265 -5.89 24.34 -16.35
C ARG A 265 -6.14 25.83 -16.12
N GLY A 266 -7.41 26.23 -16.05
CA GLY A 266 -7.80 27.60 -15.73
C GLY A 266 -7.44 27.98 -14.29
N GLU A 267 -6.94 29.20 -14.09
CA GLU A 267 -6.46 29.67 -12.77
C GLU A 267 -7.57 29.66 -11.70
N ARG A 268 -8.78 30.11 -12.05
CA ARG A 268 -9.94 30.10 -11.14
C ARG A 268 -10.26 28.70 -10.63
N SER A 269 -10.33 27.72 -11.53
CA SER A 269 -10.56 26.31 -11.20
C SER A 269 -9.41 25.73 -10.37
N TRP A 270 -8.17 26.11 -10.68
CA TRP A 270 -7.00 25.70 -9.91
C TRP A 270 -7.00 26.20 -8.45
N TRP A 271 -7.34 27.46 -8.22
CA TRP A 271 -7.44 28.00 -6.86
C TRP A 271 -8.65 27.42 -6.12
N PHE A 272 -9.80 27.34 -6.77
CA PHE A 272 -11.01 26.74 -6.21
C PHE A 272 -10.76 25.30 -5.74
N GLY A 273 -10.18 24.47 -6.62
CA GLY A 273 -9.89 23.07 -6.31
C GLY A 273 -8.97 22.92 -5.09
N GLN A 274 -7.96 23.77 -4.94
CA GLN A 274 -7.06 23.75 -3.77
C GLN A 274 -7.77 24.16 -2.48
N LEU A 275 -8.65 25.17 -2.51
CA LEU A 275 -9.41 25.60 -1.34
C LEU A 275 -10.37 24.51 -0.86
N VAL A 276 -11.13 23.91 -1.79
CA VAL A 276 -12.07 22.82 -1.47
C VAL A 276 -11.33 21.60 -0.96
N GLU A 277 -10.21 21.24 -1.58
CA GLU A 277 -9.38 20.10 -1.20
C GLU A 277 -8.76 20.26 0.20
N ALA A 278 -8.44 21.49 0.60
CA ALA A 278 -7.89 21.82 1.91
C ALA A 278 -8.97 22.08 2.99
N THR A 279 -10.25 21.99 2.63
CA THR A 279 -11.38 22.21 3.55
C THR A 279 -11.75 20.93 4.29
N PRO A 280 -11.95 20.98 5.63
CA PRO A 280 -12.52 19.88 6.40
C PRO A 280 -13.84 19.39 5.81
N LEU A 281 -13.94 18.10 5.57
CA LEU A 281 -15.15 17.52 4.98
C LEU A 281 -16.39 17.68 5.88
N GLY A 282 -16.18 17.73 7.19
CA GLY A 282 -17.23 18.00 8.18
C GLY A 282 -17.85 19.40 8.09
N ALA A 283 -17.26 20.34 7.34
CA ALA A 283 -17.82 21.68 7.13
C ALA A 283 -18.99 21.68 6.12
N TRP A 284 -19.04 20.71 5.21
CA TRP A 284 -20.00 20.68 4.11
C TRP A 284 -21.44 20.37 4.52
N PRO A 285 -21.74 19.40 5.42
CA PRO A 285 -23.10 19.14 5.88
C PRO A 285 -23.81 20.38 6.39
N GLY A 286 -23.20 21.13 7.32
CA GLY A 286 -23.79 22.37 7.85
C GLY A 286 -24.00 23.44 6.77
N ARG A 287 -23.02 23.59 5.88
CA ARG A 287 -23.07 24.58 4.78
C ARG A 287 -24.11 24.26 3.71
N LEU A 288 -24.34 22.98 3.43
CA LEU A 288 -25.23 22.51 2.39
C LEU A 288 -26.54 21.97 2.98
N GLY A 289 -27.02 22.61 4.05
CA GLY A 289 -28.38 22.43 4.58
C GLY A 289 -28.59 21.17 5.41
N GLY A 290 -27.59 20.73 6.17
CA GLY A 290 -27.67 19.57 7.07
C GLY A 290 -27.69 18.22 6.36
N ARG A 291 -27.27 18.18 5.09
CA ARG A 291 -27.28 16.97 4.26
C ARG A 291 -26.15 16.01 4.62
N THR A 292 -26.40 14.73 4.44
CA THR A 292 -25.37 13.69 4.48
C THR A 292 -24.41 13.81 3.29
N PRO A 293 -23.18 13.26 3.35
CA PRO A 293 -22.25 13.27 2.22
C PRO A 293 -22.87 12.71 0.93
N ARG A 294 -23.68 11.65 1.04
CA ARG A 294 -24.38 11.06 -0.11
C ARG A 294 -25.37 12.02 -0.76
N GLU A 295 -26.15 12.72 0.06
CA GLU A 295 -27.11 13.71 -0.44
C GLU A 295 -26.39 14.92 -1.04
N ILE A 296 -25.24 15.32 -0.48
CA ILE A 296 -24.42 16.42 -1.02
C ILE A 296 -23.87 16.07 -2.40
N VAL A 297 -23.24 14.89 -2.55
CA VAL A 297 -22.66 14.44 -3.82
C VAL A 297 -23.72 14.24 -4.91
N ALA A 298 -24.98 13.99 -4.52
CA ALA A 298 -26.11 13.86 -5.44
C ALA A 298 -26.73 15.20 -5.87
N LEU A 299 -26.33 16.33 -5.28
CA LEU A 299 -26.84 17.63 -5.69
C LEU A 299 -26.32 18.00 -7.08
N PRO A 300 -27.16 18.57 -7.96
CA PRO A 300 -26.67 19.17 -9.20
C PRO A 300 -25.72 20.32 -8.88
N VAL A 301 -24.69 20.50 -9.71
CA VAL A 301 -23.73 21.60 -9.61
C VAL A 301 -23.86 22.46 -10.86
N ALA A 302 -23.99 23.77 -10.68
CA ALA A 302 -24.14 24.73 -11.77
C ALA A 302 -22.83 24.95 -12.55
N ASP A 303 -22.96 25.51 -13.76
CA ASP A 303 -21.88 26.06 -14.59
C ASP A 303 -20.68 25.11 -14.81
N ASP A 304 -20.97 23.81 -14.99
CA ASP A 304 -19.99 22.75 -15.26
C ASP A 304 -18.90 22.55 -14.18
N TRP A 305 -19.11 23.06 -12.96
CA TRP A 305 -18.16 22.93 -11.84
C TRP A 305 -18.14 21.55 -11.16
N GLN A 306 -19.04 20.64 -11.54
CA GLN A 306 -19.22 19.35 -10.86
C GLN A 306 -17.91 18.53 -10.81
N SER A 307 -17.18 18.48 -11.92
CA SER A 307 -15.95 17.68 -12.03
C SER A 307 -14.85 18.22 -11.11
N ASP A 308 -14.62 19.53 -11.09
CA ASP A 308 -13.62 20.17 -10.24
C ASP A 308 -13.97 20.04 -8.76
N LEU A 309 -15.24 20.23 -8.39
CA LEU A 309 -15.73 20.10 -7.03
C LEU A 309 -15.61 18.66 -6.52
N HIS A 310 -16.08 17.67 -7.29
CA HIS A 310 -15.99 16.26 -6.92
C HIS A 310 -14.54 15.78 -6.85
N ALA A 311 -13.69 16.20 -7.79
CA ALA A 311 -12.27 15.84 -7.75
C ALA A 311 -11.58 16.43 -6.50
N ALA A 312 -11.92 17.65 -6.10
CA ALA A 312 -11.40 18.26 -4.88
C ALA A 312 -11.90 17.55 -3.60
N TRP A 313 -13.19 17.17 -3.54
CA TRP A 313 -13.71 16.34 -2.45
C TRP A 313 -13.07 14.95 -2.40
N CYS A 314 -12.76 14.33 -3.54
CA CYS A 314 -12.04 13.06 -3.59
C CYS A 314 -10.66 13.17 -2.94
N ARG A 315 -9.90 14.21 -3.28
CA ARG A 315 -8.57 14.45 -2.69
C ARG A 315 -8.67 14.78 -1.20
N ALA A 316 -9.67 15.56 -0.79
CA ALA A 316 -9.96 15.82 0.63
C ALA A 316 -10.29 14.53 1.41
N ALA A 317 -11.13 13.66 0.86
CA ALA A 317 -11.53 12.39 1.49
C ALA A 317 -10.34 11.44 1.67
N VAL A 318 -9.47 11.35 0.67
CA VAL A 318 -8.22 10.57 0.76
C VAL A 318 -7.28 11.17 1.81
N ARG A 319 -7.10 12.49 1.82
CA ARG A 319 -6.20 13.17 2.76
C ARG A 319 -6.67 13.03 4.20
N GLN A 320 -7.94 13.26 4.46
CA GLN A 320 -8.54 13.21 5.80
C GLN A 320 -8.92 11.77 6.23
N ARG A 321 -8.72 10.79 5.33
CA ARG A 321 -9.11 9.38 5.51
C ARG A 321 -10.59 9.23 5.91
N ASP A 322 -11.46 10.03 5.29
CA ASP A 322 -12.89 10.07 5.59
C ASP A 322 -13.64 8.99 4.76
N ALA A 323 -13.98 7.89 5.43
CA ALA A 323 -14.65 6.76 4.80
C ALA A 323 -16.11 7.08 4.38
N GLU A 324 -16.80 8.00 5.06
CA GLU A 324 -18.20 8.33 4.73
C GLU A 324 -18.27 9.11 3.41
N TRP A 325 -17.40 10.11 3.26
CA TRP A 325 -17.24 10.83 2.01
C TRP A 325 -16.70 9.96 0.88
N ALA A 326 -15.76 9.06 1.17
CA ALA A 326 -15.28 8.12 0.16
C ALA A 326 -16.40 7.22 -0.38
N ARG A 327 -17.29 6.70 0.47
CA ARG A 327 -18.49 5.96 0.02
C ARG A 327 -19.41 6.79 -0.85
N ALA A 328 -19.69 8.03 -0.42
CA ALA A 328 -20.57 8.93 -1.16
C ALA A 328 -20.03 9.23 -2.57
N LEU A 329 -18.72 9.50 -2.67
CA LEU A 329 -18.04 9.83 -3.92
C LEU A 329 -17.81 8.62 -4.83
N LEU A 330 -17.59 7.43 -4.25
CA LEU A 330 -17.49 6.18 -5.01
C LEU A 330 -18.86 5.77 -5.59
N GLY A 331 -19.94 6.03 -4.84
CA GLY A 331 -21.29 5.65 -5.25
C GLY A 331 -21.50 4.14 -5.35
N ALA A 332 -22.55 3.75 -6.06
CA ALA A 332 -22.82 2.33 -6.31
C ALA A 332 -21.83 1.79 -7.35
N PRO A 333 -21.24 0.60 -7.12
CA PRO A 333 -20.26 0.02 -8.05
C PRO A 333 -20.86 -0.36 -9.41
N SER A 334 -22.19 -0.45 -9.51
CA SER A 334 -22.92 -0.73 -10.74
C SER A 334 -23.35 0.53 -11.52
N ALA A 335 -23.02 1.72 -11.02
CA ALA A 335 -23.40 2.97 -11.68
C ALA A 335 -22.64 3.10 -13.01
N PRO A 336 -23.27 3.57 -14.11
CA PRO A 336 -22.59 3.75 -15.39
C PRO A 336 -21.35 4.65 -15.29
N GLU A 337 -21.43 5.68 -14.44
CA GLU A 337 -20.34 6.62 -14.17
C GLU A 337 -19.15 6.00 -13.41
N ALA A 338 -19.31 4.81 -12.82
CA ALA A 338 -18.23 4.09 -12.16
C ALA A 338 -17.23 3.54 -13.19
N GLY A 339 -17.70 3.02 -14.32
CA GLY A 339 -16.86 2.41 -15.37
C GLY A 339 -16.38 3.37 -16.49
N GLY A 340 -16.89 4.60 -16.54
CA GLY A 340 -16.53 5.58 -17.57
C GLY A 340 -15.50 6.63 -17.11
N PRO A 341 -15.05 7.53 -18.03
CA PRO A 341 -14.29 8.74 -17.71
C PRO A 341 -15.21 9.80 -17.06
N GLY A 342 -15.95 9.40 -16.02
CA GLY A 342 -16.78 10.29 -15.22
C GLY A 342 -15.92 11.29 -14.44
N ALA A 343 -16.53 12.03 -13.51
CA ALA A 343 -15.85 13.04 -12.70
C ALA A 343 -14.64 12.54 -11.89
N VAL A 344 -14.52 11.22 -11.70
CA VAL A 344 -13.47 10.58 -10.89
C VAL A 344 -12.72 9.55 -11.74
N SER A 345 -11.40 9.70 -11.86
CA SER A 345 -10.55 8.75 -12.57
C SER A 345 -10.43 7.41 -11.83
N LEU A 346 -10.08 6.33 -12.52
CA LEU A 346 -9.86 5.00 -11.89
C LEU A 346 -8.79 5.04 -10.79
N ALA A 347 -7.74 5.85 -11.00
CA ALA A 347 -6.69 6.07 -10.01
C ALA A 347 -7.19 6.78 -8.75
N GLU A 348 -8.11 7.74 -8.88
CA GLU A 348 -8.76 8.39 -7.73
C GLU A 348 -9.70 7.42 -7.01
N ARG A 349 -10.44 6.58 -7.73
CA ARG A 349 -11.27 5.52 -7.11
C ARG A 349 -10.41 4.55 -6.31
N ALA A 350 -9.26 4.12 -6.84
CA ALA A 350 -8.33 3.25 -6.12
C ALA A 350 -7.86 3.90 -4.80
N LYS A 351 -7.58 5.21 -4.81
CA LYS A 351 -7.22 5.96 -3.59
C LYS A 351 -8.38 6.06 -2.60
N LEU A 352 -9.60 6.33 -3.08
CA LEU A 352 -10.81 6.37 -2.24
C LEU A 352 -11.09 5.02 -1.58
N LEU A 353 -10.99 3.93 -2.34
CA LEU A 353 -11.14 2.57 -1.81
C LEU A 353 -10.10 2.26 -0.72
N GLY A 354 -8.90 2.84 -0.81
CA GLY A 354 -7.87 2.76 0.22
C GLY A 354 -8.27 3.35 1.58
N THR A 355 -9.27 4.23 1.62
CA THR A 355 -9.83 4.79 2.87
C THR A 355 -10.86 3.87 3.53
N LEU A 356 -11.42 2.92 2.78
CA LEU A 356 -12.41 1.97 3.28
C LEU A 356 -11.74 0.77 3.97
N GLY A 357 -12.51 0.10 4.84
CA GLY A 357 -12.09 -1.17 5.43
C GLY A 357 -11.89 -2.25 4.36
N ALA A 358 -11.04 -3.23 4.65
CA ALA A 358 -10.66 -4.28 3.69
C ALA A 358 -11.85 -5.06 3.11
N ALA A 359 -12.83 -5.42 3.96
CA ALA A 359 -14.03 -6.15 3.54
C ALA A 359 -14.94 -5.30 2.63
N GLU A 360 -15.24 -4.07 3.04
CA GLU A 360 -16.06 -3.14 2.27
C GLU A 360 -15.43 -2.82 0.90
N ARG A 361 -14.12 -2.57 0.87
CA ARG A 361 -13.37 -2.39 -0.38
C ARG A 361 -13.51 -3.61 -1.30
N ALA A 362 -13.37 -4.82 -0.76
CA ALA A 362 -13.48 -6.04 -1.55
C ALA A 362 -14.89 -6.22 -2.13
N GLU A 363 -15.93 -5.92 -1.36
CA GLU A 363 -17.33 -5.96 -1.83
C GLU A 363 -17.60 -4.96 -2.94
N TRP A 364 -17.12 -3.72 -2.80
CA TRP A 364 -17.29 -2.69 -3.82
C TRP A 364 -16.61 -3.10 -5.14
N VAL A 365 -15.35 -3.55 -5.08
CA VAL A 365 -14.61 -3.99 -6.28
C VAL A 365 -15.23 -5.24 -6.90
N ALA A 366 -15.77 -6.16 -6.09
CA ALA A 366 -16.51 -7.33 -6.59
C ALA A 366 -17.75 -6.91 -7.40
N GLY A 367 -18.55 -5.97 -6.87
CA GLY A 367 -19.71 -5.42 -7.58
C GLY A 367 -19.33 -4.67 -8.86
N PHE A 368 -18.18 -3.99 -8.85
CA PHE A 368 -17.66 -3.28 -10.01
C PHE A 368 -17.28 -4.26 -11.13
N ILE A 369 -16.54 -5.32 -10.79
CA ILE A 369 -16.16 -6.38 -11.74
C ILE A 369 -17.39 -7.05 -12.34
N ALA A 370 -18.41 -7.35 -11.51
CA ALA A 370 -19.64 -7.98 -11.96
C ALA A 370 -20.42 -7.12 -12.98
N THR A 371 -20.29 -5.79 -12.91
CA THR A 371 -21.03 -4.86 -13.79
C THR A 371 -20.22 -4.43 -15.00
N HIS A 372 -18.96 -4.05 -14.81
CA HIS A 372 -18.11 -3.43 -15.82
C HIS A 372 -17.09 -4.39 -16.44
N GLY A 373 -16.97 -5.58 -15.89
CA GLY A 373 -16.01 -6.58 -16.33
C GLY A 373 -14.62 -6.39 -15.72
N LEU A 374 -13.77 -7.38 -15.99
CA LEU A 374 -12.48 -7.52 -15.34
C LEU A 374 -11.39 -6.61 -15.93
N SER A 375 -11.50 -6.23 -17.20
CA SER A 375 -10.54 -5.36 -17.89
C SER A 375 -10.44 -3.98 -17.22
N GLU A 376 -11.57 -3.44 -16.78
CA GLU A 376 -11.66 -2.11 -16.15
C GLU A 376 -11.21 -2.10 -14.68
N ALA A 377 -11.08 -3.27 -14.05
CA ALA A 377 -10.85 -3.38 -12.61
C ALA A 377 -9.37 -3.56 -12.22
N PHE A 378 -8.45 -3.67 -13.17
CA PHE A 378 -7.06 -4.06 -12.89
C PHE A 378 -6.36 -3.17 -11.84
N GLN A 379 -6.52 -1.85 -11.94
CA GLN A 379 -5.93 -0.91 -10.96
C GLN A 379 -6.58 -1.03 -9.57
N LEU A 380 -7.87 -1.36 -9.51
CA LEU A 380 -8.63 -1.50 -8.27
C LEU A 380 -8.24 -2.78 -7.50
N LEU A 381 -7.91 -3.85 -8.23
CA LEU A 381 -7.41 -5.09 -7.63
C LEU A 381 -6.10 -4.85 -6.84
N GLY A 382 -5.27 -3.91 -7.29
CA GLY A 382 -3.98 -3.58 -6.66
C GLY A 382 -4.08 -2.92 -5.29
N VAL A 383 -5.23 -2.33 -4.93
CA VAL A 383 -5.46 -1.73 -3.60
C VAL A 383 -6.21 -2.65 -2.64
N CYS A 384 -6.66 -3.81 -3.11
CA CYS A 384 -7.39 -4.77 -2.28
C CYS A 384 -6.45 -5.46 -1.28
N ALA A 385 -6.96 -5.76 -0.08
CA ALA A 385 -6.18 -6.52 0.91
C ALA A 385 -5.90 -7.93 0.37
N VAL A 386 -4.76 -8.49 0.75
CA VAL A 386 -4.36 -9.86 0.40
C VAL A 386 -4.34 -10.73 1.67
N PRO A 387 -4.85 -11.96 1.62
CA PRO A 387 -5.60 -12.56 0.51
C PRO A 387 -6.92 -11.79 0.24
N TRP A 388 -7.39 -11.83 -1.01
CA TRP A 388 -8.66 -11.23 -1.42
C TRP A 388 -9.79 -11.88 -0.65
N ALA A 389 -10.64 -11.05 -0.04
CA ALA A 389 -11.84 -11.54 0.63
C ALA A 389 -12.74 -12.30 -0.36
N ALA A 390 -13.50 -13.26 0.18
CA ALA A 390 -14.27 -14.19 -0.63
C ALA A 390 -15.16 -13.54 -1.70
N PRO A 391 -15.90 -12.43 -1.46
CA PRO A 391 -16.70 -11.77 -2.51
C PRO A 391 -15.86 -11.34 -3.73
N LEU A 392 -14.68 -10.78 -3.50
CA LEU A 392 -13.79 -10.34 -4.57
C LEU A 392 -13.17 -11.53 -5.31
N GLY A 393 -12.70 -12.54 -4.57
CA GLY A 393 -12.15 -13.75 -5.18
C GLY A 393 -13.16 -14.43 -6.10
N ARG A 394 -14.42 -14.53 -5.65
CA ARG A 394 -15.54 -15.04 -6.46
C ARG A 394 -15.76 -14.21 -7.72
N ALA A 395 -15.90 -12.90 -7.60
CA ALA A 395 -16.13 -12.03 -8.75
C ALA A 395 -15.02 -12.14 -9.81
N VAL A 396 -13.76 -12.26 -9.40
CA VAL A 396 -12.63 -12.45 -10.33
C VAL A 396 -12.72 -13.82 -11.03
N VAL A 397 -12.94 -14.91 -10.29
CA VAL A 397 -13.07 -16.25 -10.87
C VAL A 397 -14.27 -16.35 -11.81
N ASP A 398 -15.41 -15.79 -11.40
CA ASP A 398 -16.63 -15.79 -12.20
C ASP A 398 -16.43 -14.96 -13.49
N ALA A 399 -15.75 -13.81 -13.42
CA ALA A 399 -15.43 -13.00 -14.61
C ALA A 399 -14.44 -13.69 -15.57
N LEU A 400 -13.44 -14.41 -15.05
CA LEU A 400 -12.55 -15.24 -15.86
C LEU A 400 -13.31 -16.39 -16.52
N ASN A 401 -14.26 -16.99 -15.80
CA ASN A 401 -15.11 -18.05 -16.34
C ASN A 401 -16.02 -17.52 -17.47
N ILE A 402 -16.64 -16.35 -17.29
CA ILE A 402 -17.44 -15.68 -18.33
C ILE A 402 -16.59 -15.41 -19.57
N ALA A 403 -15.35 -14.93 -19.40
CA ALA A 403 -14.44 -14.69 -20.52
C ALA A 403 -14.06 -15.99 -21.25
N ARG A 404 -13.87 -17.09 -20.52
CA ARG A 404 -13.67 -18.43 -21.09
C ARG A 404 -14.87 -18.86 -21.92
N ASP A 405 -16.06 -18.79 -21.35
CA ASP A 405 -17.29 -19.24 -21.98
C ASP A 405 -17.65 -18.37 -23.21
N ALA A 406 -17.23 -17.10 -23.23
CA ALA A 406 -17.31 -16.20 -24.38
C ALA A 406 -16.26 -16.46 -25.48
N GLY A 407 -15.40 -17.49 -25.34
CA GLY A 407 -14.39 -17.84 -26.35
C GLY A 407 -13.18 -16.90 -26.41
N SER A 408 -13.00 -16.02 -25.41
CA SER A 408 -11.84 -15.12 -25.34
C SER A 408 -10.54 -15.90 -25.12
N TYR A 409 -9.40 -15.37 -25.55
CA TYR A 409 -8.12 -16.04 -25.30
C TYR A 409 -7.56 -15.72 -23.90
N PRO A 410 -6.99 -16.69 -23.16
CA PRO A 410 -6.47 -16.46 -21.81
C PRO A 410 -5.35 -15.42 -21.70
N TRP A 411 -4.56 -15.20 -22.77
CA TRP A 411 -3.41 -14.27 -22.72
C TRP A 411 -3.86 -12.84 -22.39
N SER A 412 -5.06 -12.45 -22.85
CA SER A 412 -5.68 -11.15 -22.59
C SER A 412 -5.92 -10.90 -21.09
N PHE A 413 -6.01 -11.98 -20.31
CA PHE A 413 -6.22 -11.96 -18.86
C PHE A 413 -4.99 -12.39 -18.07
N SER A 414 -3.83 -12.56 -18.71
CA SER A 414 -2.61 -13.07 -18.06
C SER A 414 -2.15 -12.24 -16.85
N GLY A 415 -2.31 -10.91 -16.91
CA GLY A 415 -2.03 -10.02 -15.78
C GLY A 415 -2.93 -10.29 -14.57
N VAL A 416 -4.24 -10.49 -14.80
CA VAL A 416 -5.18 -10.80 -13.73
C VAL A 416 -5.00 -12.23 -13.23
N MET A 417 -4.72 -13.19 -14.09
CA MET A 417 -4.40 -14.57 -13.68
C MET A 417 -3.18 -14.59 -12.76
N GLY A 418 -2.12 -13.84 -13.07
CA GLY A 418 -0.97 -13.70 -12.18
C GLY A 418 -1.31 -13.03 -10.84
N LEU A 419 -2.23 -12.06 -10.82
CA LEU A 419 -2.75 -11.51 -9.57
C LEU A 419 -3.56 -12.56 -8.80
N ALA A 420 -4.46 -13.29 -9.44
CA ALA A 420 -5.29 -14.31 -8.82
C ALA A 420 -4.44 -15.42 -8.20
N GLU A 421 -3.37 -15.87 -8.87
CA GLU A 421 -2.41 -16.84 -8.35
C GLU A 421 -1.77 -16.38 -7.03
N ARG A 422 -1.51 -15.07 -6.87
CA ARG A 422 -0.88 -14.49 -5.66
C ARG A 422 -1.88 -14.01 -4.60
N CYS A 423 -3.07 -13.59 -5.02
CA CYS A 423 -3.98 -12.82 -4.17
C CYS A 423 -5.24 -13.58 -3.78
N LEU A 424 -5.69 -14.60 -4.54
CA LEU A 424 -6.84 -15.41 -4.10
C LEU A 424 -6.55 -16.10 -2.78
N ASP A 425 -7.59 -16.29 -1.97
CA ASP A 425 -7.52 -17.10 -0.77
C ASP A 425 -7.23 -18.56 -1.14
N PRO A 426 -6.19 -19.20 -0.58
CA PRO A 426 -5.92 -20.61 -0.80
C PRO A 426 -7.10 -21.56 -0.52
N ALA A 427 -8.02 -21.18 0.37
CA ALA A 427 -9.22 -21.95 0.67
C ALA A 427 -10.18 -22.12 -0.52
N GLU A 428 -10.11 -21.22 -1.51
CA GLU A 428 -10.96 -21.26 -2.72
C GLU A 428 -10.49 -22.30 -3.76
N ALA A 429 -9.39 -23.03 -3.50
CA ALA A 429 -8.82 -23.98 -4.46
C ALA A 429 -9.83 -25.04 -4.96
N SER A 430 -10.70 -25.54 -4.08
CA SER A 430 -11.68 -26.59 -4.43
C SER A 430 -12.79 -26.06 -5.36
N ARG A 431 -13.06 -24.75 -5.35
CA ARG A 431 -14.06 -24.12 -6.23
C ARG A 431 -13.62 -24.15 -7.69
N LEU A 432 -12.30 -24.15 -7.93
CA LEU A 432 -11.73 -24.19 -9.28
C LEU A 432 -11.85 -25.57 -9.94
N ASP A 433 -12.18 -26.63 -9.21
CA ASP A 433 -12.27 -28.00 -9.73
C ASP A 433 -13.31 -28.11 -10.87
N GLY A 434 -14.41 -27.37 -10.78
CA GLY A 434 -15.43 -27.30 -11.84
C GLY A 434 -14.96 -26.56 -13.10
N LEU A 435 -13.85 -25.83 -13.04
CA LEU A 435 -13.33 -25.02 -14.15
C LEU A 435 -12.16 -25.70 -14.90
N LEU A 436 -11.77 -26.90 -14.50
CA LEU A 436 -10.64 -27.64 -15.08
C LEU A 436 -10.99 -28.37 -16.39
N ALA A 437 -12.28 -28.51 -16.69
CA ALA A 437 -12.75 -29.14 -17.92
C ALA A 437 -12.53 -28.21 -19.13
N VAL A 438 -12.26 -28.80 -20.30
CA VAL A 438 -12.22 -28.06 -21.56
C VAL A 438 -13.67 -27.75 -21.96
N PRO A 439 -14.05 -26.47 -22.13
CA PRO A 439 -15.39 -26.10 -22.58
C PRO A 439 -15.60 -26.52 -24.04
N ASP A 440 -16.86 -26.73 -24.43
CA ASP A 440 -17.23 -26.88 -25.83
C ASP A 440 -16.83 -25.61 -26.60
N GLU A 441 -16.26 -25.75 -27.81
CA GLU A 441 -15.83 -24.61 -28.62
C GLU A 441 -17.02 -24.03 -29.41
N PRO A 442 -17.49 -22.79 -29.13
CA PRO A 442 -18.49 -22.14 -29.96
C PRO A 442 -17.92 -21.76 -31.35
N GLU A 443 -18.79 -21.63 -32.36
CA GLU A 443 -18.40 -21.36 -33.75
C GLU A 443 -17.54 -20.09 -33.92
N ASP A 444 -17.74 -19.09 -33.04
CA ASP A 444 -16.99 -17.82 -33.03
C ASP A 444 -15.77 -17.82 -32.09
N ALA A 445 -15.41 -18.96 -31.49
CA ALA A 445 -14.27 -19.05 -30.57
C ALA A 445 -12.92 -18.93 -31.27
N SER A 446 -11.93 -18.43 -30.53
CA SER A 446 -10.54 -18.56 -30.95
C SER A 446 -10.11 -20.04 -30.91
N PRO A 447 -9.56 -20.61 -32.00
CA PRO A 447 -9.23 -22.03 -32.06
C PRO A 447 -8.29 -22.50 -30.93
N GLY A 448 -8.68 -23.56 -30.22
CA GLY A 448 -7.90 -24.15 -29.13
C GLY A 448 -7.95 -23.38 -27.80
N ALA A 449 -8.66 -22.25 -27.71
CA ALA A 449 -8.72 -21.41 -26.51
C ALA A 449 -9.22 -22.18 -25.28
N GLY A 450 -10.17 -23.12 -25.46
CA GLY A 450 -10.69 -23.96 -24.37
C GLY A 450 -9.60 -24.78 -23.67
N GLY A 451 -8.66 -25.35 -24.43
CA GLY A 451 -7.52 -26.09 -23.87
C GLY A 451 -6.58 -25.19 -23.06
N TYR A 452 -6.29 -23.99 -23.55
CA TYR A 452 -5.45 -23.03 -22.82
C TYR A 452 -6.13 -22.53 -21.52
N TRP A 453 -7.45 -22.35 -21.52
CA TRP A 453 -8.20 -22.01 -20.30
C TRP A 453 -8.13 -23.14 -19.28
N ALA A 454 -8.33 -24.39 -19.69
CA ALA A 454 -8.19 -25.54 -18.81
C ALA A 454 -6.78 -25.61 -18.19
N GLU A 455 -5.71 -25.43 -18.99
CA GLU A 455 -4.34 -25.36 -18.48
C GLU A 455 -4.14 -24.21 -17.47
N ALA A 456 -4.73 -23.04 -17.74
CA ALA A 456 -4.60 -21.87 -16.89
C ALA A 456 -5.33 -22.04 -15.55
N PHE A 457 -6.54 -22.59 -15.54
CA PHE A 457 -7.27 -22.91 -14.30
C PHE A 457 -6.63 -24.05 -13.52
N GLN A 458 -6.07 -25.06 -14.20
CA GLN A 458 -5.28 -26.12 -13.56
C GLN A 458 -4.05 -25.56 -12.84
N ARG A 459 -3.32 -24.65 -13.49
CA ARG A 459 -2.19 -23.95 -12.86
C ARG A 459 -2.64 -23.17 -11.64
N LEU A 460 -3.70 -22.34 -11.78
CA LEU A 460 -4.23 -21.56 -10.68
C LEU A 460 -4.62 -22.45 -9.48
N GLY A 461 -5.39 -23.50 -9.71
CA GLY A 461 -5.80 -24.44 -8.66
C GLY A 461 -4.61 -25.15 -8.00
N THR A 462 -3.62 -25.56 -8.78
CA THR A 462 -2.39 -26.18 -8.24
C THR A 462 -1.60 -25.19 -7.38
N THR A 463 -1.49 -23.93 -7.82
CA THR A 463 -0.85 -22.85 -7.06
C THR A 463 -1.57 -22.59 -5.73
N LEU A 464 -2.90 -22.52 -5.72
CA LEU A 464 -3.66 -22.30 -4.49
C LEU A 464 -3.51 -23.45 -3.49
N ARG A 465 -3.56 -24.71 -3.94
CA ARG A 465 -3.32 -25.87 -3.07
C ARG A 465 -1.90 -25.88 -2.49
N LEU A 466 -0.91 -25.48 -3.29
CA LEU A 466 0.47 -25.35 -2.82
C LEU A 466 0.59 -24.24 -1.77
N ARG A 467 -0.07 -23.09 -1.98
CA ARG A 467 -0.11 -22.00 -1.00
C ARG A 467 -0.79 -22.41 0.31
N ALA A 468 -1.89 -23.17 0.24
CA ALA A 468 -2.55 -23.72 1.42
C ALA A 468 -1.59 -24.64 2.21
N ALA A 469 -0.94 -25.59 1.51
CA ALA A 469 0.04 -26.47 2.14
C ALA A 469 1.20 -25.69 2.78
N MET A 470 1.68 -24.61 2.16
CA MET A 470 2.74 -23.76 2.72
C MET A 470 2.34 -23.10 4.05
N LEU A 471 1.07 -22.72 4.21
CA LEU A 471 0.55 -22.16 5.45
C LEU A 471 0.43 -23.24 6.53
N ASP A 472 -0.14 -24.40 6.20
CA ASP A 472 -0.26 -25.54 7.12
C ASP A 472 1.12 -26.01 7.64
N GLU A 473 2.12 -26.02 6.75
CA GLU A 473 3.51 -26.37 7.06
C GLU A 473 4.16 -25.42 8.08
N LEU A 474 3.69 -24.17 8.17
CA LEU A 474 4.16 -23.15 9.13
C LEU A 474 3.38 -23.18 10.46
N GLU A 475 2.19 -23.76 10.49
CA GLU A 475 1.34 -23.85 11.69
C GLU A 475 1.60 -25.11 12.50
N THR A 476 2.08 -26.18 11.86
CA THR A 476 2.33 -27.45 12.54
C THR A 476 3.59 -27.34 13.43
N PRO A 477 3.49 -27.45 14.76
CA PRO A 477 4.68 -27.52 15.61
C PRO A 477 5.46 -28.79 15.24
N GLY A 478 6.78 -28.65 15.02
CA GLY A 478 7.63 -29.80 14.76
C GLY A 478 7.58 -30.76 15.95
N PRO A 479 7.41 -32.09 15.74
CA PRO A 479 7.71 -33.03 16.80
C PRO A 479 9.22 -32.93 17.13
N ASP A 480 9.54 -33.06 18.42
CA ASP A 480 10.90 -33.11 19.01
C ASP A 480 11.43 -31.79 19.60
N THR A 481 10.82 -31.37 20.71
CA THR A 481 11.67 -31.07 21.87
C THR A 481 11.90 -32.41 22.57
N PRO A 482 13.13 -32.94 22.68
CA PRO A 482 13.35 -34.14 23.48
C PRO A 482 12.98 -33.81 24.92
N SER A 483 11.90 -34.42 25.40
CA SER A 483 11.58 -34.50 26.82
C SER A 483 12.79 -35.12 27.52
N ASP A 484 13.48 -34.32 28.34
CA ASP A 484 14.63 -34.72 29.12
C ASP A 484 14.29 -35.94 29.99
N PRO A 485 14.82 -37.15 29.72
CA PRO A 485 14.56 -38.32 30.54
C PRO A 485 15.67 -38.42 31.59
N ARG A 486 15.79 -37.42 32.47
CA ARG A 486 16.62 -37.50 33.68
C ARG A 486 15.94 -36.85 34.87
N GLY A 487 14.81 -37.44 35.25
CA GLY A 487 14.10 -37.15 36.48
C GLY A 487 13.54 -38.42 37.13
N ALA A 488 14.31 -39.52 37.13
CA ALA A 488 13.97 -40.72 37.89
C ALA A 488 15.22 -41.58 38.14
N ALA A 489 15.98 -41.24 39.17
CA ALA A 489 16.72 -42.19 39.99
C ALA A 489 16.96 -41.54 41.36
N THR A 490 16.38 -42.19 42.37
CA THR A 490 16.66 -42.17 43.82
C THR A 490 17.93 -41.50 44.29
#